data_AF-A0A2E8B9Q5-F1
#
_entry.id   AF-A0A2E8B9Q5-F1
#
_cell.length_a   1.000
_cell.length_b   1.000
_cell.length_c   1.000
_cell.angle_alpha   90.00
_cell.angle_beta   90.00
_cell.angle_gamma   90.00
#
_symmetry.space_group_name_H-M   'P 1'
#
loop_
_entity.id
_entity.type
_entity.pdbx_description
1 polymer ?
#
loop_
_entity_poly.entity_id
_entity_poly.type
_entity_poly.pdbx_seq_one_letter_code
_entity_poly.pdbx_strand_id
1 'polypeptide(L)'
;MSQEHTANAGSLSVVLQTVRMEIDDDDEDIVEVTLNLTNESLIPIGGIAAHIKTSLGTAVEPISGVSSIGPGLTRSFSFAFKLTEGDWTFSLEGGGQSLELGPYDAEFEYQQIKGRQIGNSVGSSLFSGAFDANLGDFGNVQERELIDASEVQMSTFYGENAEGGTTRISAGTFNTIEEDGPRTPPW
;
A
#
# COMPACT_ATOMS: atom_id res chain seq x y z
N MET A 1 -7.74 -6.86 -20.81
CA MET A 1 -7.07 -5.65 -21.31
C MET A 1 -7.50 -4.51 -20.39
N SER A 2 -6.75 -4.26 -19.30
CA SER A 2 -7.01 -3.13 -18.40
C SER A 2 -6.65 -1.85 -19.15
N GLN A 3 -7.64 -1.06 -19.55
CA GLN A 3 -7.36 0.29 -20.05
C GLN A 3 -6.83 1.08 -18.86
N GLU A 4 -5.55 1.47 -18.91
CA GLU A 4 -4.98 2.35 -17.90
C GLU A 4 -5.58 3.74 -18.12
N HIS A 5 -6.53 4.14 -17.27
CA HIS A 5 -7.10 5.48 -17.24
C HIS A 5 -6.11 6.46 -16.57
N THR A 6 -4.91 6.55 -17.16
CA THR A 6 -3.77 7.29 -16.65
C THR A 6 -3.15 8.12 -17.76
N ALA A 7 -2.74 9.34 -17.43
CA ALA A 7 -2.00 10.21 -18.34
C ALA A 7 -0.84 10.85 -17.59
N ASN A 8 0.29 11.04 -18.26
CA ASN A 8 1.49 11.64 -17.68
C ASN A 8 1.98 12.81 -18.54
N ALA A 9 2.36 13.91 -17.90
CA ALA A 9 3.06 15.03 -18.52
C ALA A 9 4.28 15.37 -17.68
N GLY A 10 5.47 15.07 -18.22
CA GLY A 10 6.73 15.28 -17.51
C GLY A 10 6.76 14.56 -16.16
N SER A 11 6.66 15.32 -15.07
CA SER A 11 6.67 14.81 -13.69
C SER A 11 5.28 14.79 -13.03
N LEU A 12 4.24 15.15 -13.75
CA LEU A 12 2.85 15.07 -13.29
C LEU A 12 2.22 13.80 -13.85
N SER A 13 1.63 13.00 -12.97
CA SER A 13 0.86 11.80 -13.33
C SER A 13 -0.57 11.96 -12.83
N VAL A 14 -1.55 11.77 -13.71
CA VAL A 14 -2.97 11.77 -13.36
C VAL A 14 -3.54 10.39 -13.59
N VAL A 15 -4.27 9.90 -12.59
CA VAL A 15 -5.00 8.64 -12.65
C VAL A 15 -6.48 8.92 -12.38
N LEU A 16 -7.36 8.46 -13.26
CA LEU A 16 -8.80 8.48 -13.01
C LEU A 16 -9.11 7.53 -11.87
N GLN A 17 -9.75 8.02 -10.82
CA GLN A 17 -10.09 7.22 -9.64
C GLN A 17 -11.52 6.68 -9.75
N THR A 18 -12.48 7.56 -9.98
CA THR A 18 -13.89 7.20 -10.09
C THR A 18 -14.61 8.09 -11.08
N VAL A 19 -15.54 7.50 -11.81
CA VAL A 19 -16.59 8.18 -12.58
C VAL A 19 -17.89 7.47 -12.25
N ARG A 20 -18.88 8.23 -11.81
CA ARG A 20 -20.21 7.70 -11.49
C ARG A 20 -21.28 8.69 -11.89
N MET A 21 -22.43 8.16 -12.27
CA MET A 21 -23.66 8.92 -12.44
C MET A 21 -24.35 9.03 -11.08
N GLU A 22 -24.75 10.25 -10.73
CA GLU A 22 -25.54 10.54 -9.53
C GLU A 22 -26.71 11.45 -9.91
N ILE A 23 -27.71 11.53 -9.04
CA ILE A 23 -28.83 12.46 -9.18
C ILE A 23 -28.61 13.56 -8.15
N ASP A 24 -28.61 14.82 -8.59
CA ASP A 24 -28.49 15.96 -7.70
C ASP A 24 -29.79 16.23 -6.91
N ASP A 25 -29.77 17.22 -6.01
CA ASP A 25 -30.93 17.55 -5.17
C ASP A 25 -32.16 18.03 -6.00
N ASP A 26 -31.98 18.35 -7.27
CA ASP A 26 -33.00 18.83 -8.20
C ASP A 26 -33.52 17.73 -9.16
N ASP A 27 -33.28 16.45 -8.84
CA ASP A 27 -33.63 15.28 -9.67
C ASP A 27 -32.94 15.27 -11.06
N GLU A 28 -31.81 15.98 -11.23
CA GLU A 28 -31.06 16.02 -12.49
C GLU A 28 -29.84 15.10 -12.47
N ASP A 29 -29.59 14.40 -13.60
CA ASP A 29 -28.41 13.54 -13.76
C ASP A 29 -27.12 14.37 -13.80
N ILE A 30 -26.17 14.01 -12.94
CA ILE A 30 -24.83 14.59 -12.88
C ILE A 30 -23.76 13.51 -13.00
N VAL A 31 -22.66 13.86 -13.66
CA VAL A 31 -21.45 13.04 -13.71
C VAL A 31 -20.51 13.50 -12.61
N GLU A 32 -20.22 12.63 -11.64
CA GLU A 32 -19.19 12.88 -10.64
C GLU A 32 -17.88 12.19 -11.03
N VAL A 33 -16.82 12.99 -11.16
CA VAL A 33 -15.49 12.53 -11.54
C VAL A 33 -14.50 12.84 -10.43
N THR A 34 -13.72 11.85 -10.01
CA THR A 34 -12.56 12.03 -9.14
C THR A 34 -11.29 11.54 -9.82
N LEU A 35 -10.25 12.37 -9.83
CA LEU A 35 -8.93 12.06 -10.35
C LEU A 35 -7.87 12.26 -9.27
N ASN A 36 -6.78 11.50 -9.34
CA ASN A 36 -5.61 11.68 -8.49
C ASN A 36 -4.44 12.22 -9.31
N LEU A 37 -3.92 13.38 -8.93
CA LEU A 37 -2.69 13.96 -9.44
C LEU A 37 -1.53 13.62 -8.50
N THR A 38 -0.45 13.09 -9.05
CA THR A 38 0.81 12.82 -8.34
C THR A 38 1.93 13.64 -8.94
N ASN A 39 2.73 14.29 -8.08
CA ASN A 39 3.97 14.94 -8.48
C ASN A 39 5.15 14.02 -8.20
N GLU A 40 5.75 13.50 -9.26
CA GLU A 40 6.90 12.59 -9.20
C GLU A 40 8.25 13.34 -9.21
N SER A 41 8.23 14.68 -9.26
CA SER A 41 9.47 15.47 -9.19
C SER A 41 9.95 15.69 -7.75
N LEU A 42 11.17 16.21 -7.64
CA LEU A 42 11.78 16.64 -6.38
C LEU A 42 11.45 18.10 -6.02
N ILE A 43 10.64 18.80 -6.82
CA ILE A 43 10.37 20.23 -6.67
C ILE A 43 8.85 20.47 -6.55
N PRO A 44 8.38 21.39 -5.70
CA PRO A 44 6.98 21.77 -5.68
C PRO A 44 6.54 22.34 -7.04
N ILE A 45 5.36 21.91 -7.52
CA ILE A 45 4.76 22.43 -8.75
C ILE A 45 3.58 23.31 -8.36
N GLY A 46 3.61 24.57 -8.77
CA GLY A 46 2.52 25.54 -8.59
C GLY A 46 1.86 25.92 -9.90
N GLY A 47 0.79 26.72 -9.80
CA GLY A 47 0.02 27.15 -10.96
C GLY A 47 -0.76 26.00 -11.60
N ILE A 48 -1.19 25.04 -10.78
CA ILE A 48 -2.01 23.94 -11.27
C ILE A 48 -3.43 24.45 -11.51
N ALA A 49 -3.89 24.30 -12.74
CA ALA A 49 -5.25 24.60 -13.17
C ALA A 49 -5.80 23.37 -13.89
N ALA A 50 -6.89 22.80 -13.35
CA ALA A 50 -7.54 21.63 -13.89
C ALA A 50 -8.94 22.00 -14.34
N HIS A 51 -9.41 21.46 -15.45
CA HIS A 51 -10.76 21.70 -15.96
C HIS A 51 -11.24 20.48 -16.75
N ILE A 52 -12.56 20.30 -16.81
CA ILE A 52 -13.19 19.33 -17.72
C ILE A 52 -13.74 20.10 -18.92
N LYS A 53 -13.41 19.65 -20.13
CA LYS A 53 -14.01 20.12 -21.38
C LYS A 53 -15.07 19.12 -21.82
N THR A 54 -16.30 19.58 -21.93
CA THR A 54 -17.40 18.79 -22.52
C THR A 54 -17.47 19.03 -24.03
N SER A 55 -17.99 18.06 -24.79
CA SER A 55 -18.25 18.18 -26.24
C SER A 55 -19.19 19.34 -26.57
N LEU A 56 -20.04 19.75 -25.63
CA LEU A 56 -20.91 20.93 -25.70
C LEU A 56 -20.13 22.27 -25.66
N GLY A 57 -18.81 22.22 -25.47
CA GLY A 57 -17.93 23.39 -25.42
C GLY A 57 -17.87 24.07 -24.05
N THR A 58 -18.51 23.49 -23.03
CA THR A 58 -18.48 24.01 -21.66
C THR A 58 -17.24 23.52 -20.94
N ALA A 59 -16.48 24.46 -20.35
CA ALA A 59 -15.39 24.18 -19.42
C ALA A 59 -15.93 24.18 -17.98
N VAL A 60 -15.63 23.12 -17.23
CA VAL A 60 -16.09 22.90 -15.86
C VAL A 60 -14.89 22.98 -14.92
N GLU A 61 -15.00 23.82 -13.91
CA GLU A 61 -13.99 23.98 -12.84
C GLU A 61 -14.16 22.91 -11.75
N PRO A 62 -13.09 22.53 -11.04
CA PRO A 62 -13.16 21.55 -9.97
C PRO A 62 -13.92 22.10 -8.76
N ILE A 63 -14.75 21.25 -8.16
CA ILE A 63 -15.41 21.52 -6.87
C ILE A 63 -14.37 21.45 -5.75
N SER A 64 -13.43 20.53 -5.87
CA SER A 64 -12.32 20.36 -4.94
C SER A 64 -11.03 20.07 -5.71
N GLY A 65 -9.93 20.68 -5.29
CA GLY A 65 -8.65 20.54 -5.96
C GLY A 65 -7.56 21.36 -5.28
N VAL A 66 -6.37 21.38 -5.90
CA VAL A 66 -5.22 22.14 -5.42
C VAL A 66 -4.59 22.95 -6.54
N SER A 67 -4.08 24.14 -6.23
CA SER A 67 -3.31 24.99 -7.16
C SER A 67 -1.81 24.76 -7.08
N SER A 68 -1.36 23.92 -6.13
CA SER A 68 0.04 23.53 -5.98
C SER A 68 0.16 22.15 -5.34
N ILE A 69 1.25 21.45 -5.63
CA ILE A 69 1.53 20.11 -5.13
C ILE A 69 3.02 19.96 -4.79
N GLY A 70 3.30 19.44 -3.60
CA GLY A 70 4.67 19.17 -3.15
C GLY A 70 5.28 17.94 -3.82
N PRO A 71 6.61 17.76 -3.71
CA PRO A 71 7.33 16.57 -4.21
C PRO A 71 6.78 15.26 -3.63
N GLY A 72 6.53 14.26 -4.48
CA GLY A 72 6.08 12.93 -4.08
C GLY A 72 4.67 12.86 -3.48
N LEU A 73 3.91 13.96 -3.54
CA LEU A 73 2.54 14.01 -3.01
C LEU A 73 1.53 13.63 -4.09
N THR A 74 0.44 13.02 -3.62
CA THR A 74 -0.79 12.81 -4.40
C THR A 74 -1.91 13.68 -3.84
N ARG A 75 -2.70 14.29 -4.73
CA ARG A 75 -3.86 15.12 -4.42
C ARG A 75 -5.00 14.78 -5.36
N SER A 76 -6.22 14.82 -4.82
CA SER A 76 -7.42 14.51 -5.59
C SER A 76 -8.06 15.78 -6.15
N PHE A 77 -8.61 15.67 -7.35
CA PHE A 77 -9.52 16.64 -7.94
C PHE A 77 -10.90 16.01 -8.06
N SER A 78 -11.94 16.75 -7.71
CA SER A 78 -13.33 16.33 -7.82
C SER A 78 -14.11 17.32 -8.67
N PHE A 79 -14.88 16.79 -9.61
CA PHE A 79 -15.76 17.53 -10.50
C PHE A 79 -17.17 16.94 -10.42
N ALA A 80 -18.18 17.79 -10.56
CA ALA A 80 -19.53 17.37 -10.86
C ALA A 80 -20.11 18.28 -11.94
N PHE A 81 -20.71 17.71 -12.97
CA PHE A 81 -21.29 18.47 -14.08
C PHE A 81 -22.44 17.72 -14.74
N LYS A 82 -23.30 18.49 -15.39
CA LYS A 82 -24.46 17.98 -16.14
C LYS A 82 -24.01 17.63 -17.55
N LEU A 83 -24.13 16.36 -17.91
CA LEU A 83 -23.84 15.88 -19.26
C LEU A 83 -24.73 14.68 -19.57
N THR A 84 -25.70 14.88 -20.46
CA THR A 84 -26.66 13.84 -20.88
C THR A 84 -26.20 13.09 -22.13
N GLU A 85 -25.38 13.73 -22.98
CA GLU A 85 -24.89 13.13 -24.23
C GLU A 85 -23.54 13.72 -24.63
N GLY A 86 -22.76 12.94 -25.39
CA GLY A 86 -21.46 13.34 -25.91
C GLY A 86 -20.29 12.89 -25.03
N ASP A 87 -19.19 13.64 -25.10
CA ASP A 87 -17.93 13.25 -24.47
C ASP A 87 -17.41 14.33 -23.54
N TRP A 88 -16.58 13.94 -22.58
CA TRP A 88 -15.82 14.85 -21.74
C TRP A 88 -14.34 14.47 -21.67
N THR A 89 -13.49 15.47 -21.56
CA THR A 89 -12.03 15.32 -21.46
C THR A 89 -11.53 16.11 -20.26
N PHE A 90 -10.78 15.47 -19.39
CA PHE A 90 -10.04 16.16 -18.34
C PHE A 90 -8.80 16.82 -18.92
N SER A 91 -8.53 18.05 -18.52
CA SER A 91 -7.36 18.82 -18.92
C SER A 91 -6.72 19.48 -17.71
N LEU A 92 -5.40 19.43 -17.62
CA LEU A 92 -4.63 20.01 -16.54
C LEU A 92 -3.41 20.75 -17.09
N GLU A 93 -3.18 21.94 -16.57
CA GLU A 93 -1.99 22.73 -16.79
C GLU A 93 -1.27 22.95 -15.46
N GLY A 94 0.05 22.82 -15.44
CA GLY A 94 0.85 23.03 -14.23
C GLY A 94 2.35 22.97 -14.51
N GLY A 95 3.14 23.86 -13.90
CA GLY A 95 4.60 23.84 -14.06
C GLY A 95 5.10 24.00 -15.51
N GLY A 96 4.31 24.63 -16.38
CA GLY A 96 4.62 24.76 -17.82
C GLY A 96 4.34 23.49 -18.64
N GLN A 97 3.67 22.50 -18.05
CA GLN A 97 3.25 21.26 -18.70
C GLN A 97 1.73 21.24 -18.81
N SER A 98 1.22 20.60 -19.86
CA SER A 98 -0.19 20.32 -20.04
C SER A 98 -0.44 18.82 -20.21
N LEU A 99 -1.57 18.37 -19.71
CA LEU A 99 -2.00 16.98 -19.72
C LEU A 99 -3.48 16.89 -20.05
N GLU A 100 -3.86 15.90 -20.85
CA GLU A 100 -5.26 15.59 -21.11
C GLU A 100 -5.52 14.10 -20.88
N LEU A 101 -6.71 13.76 -20.39
CA LEU A 101 -7.17 12.40 -20.13
C LEU A 101 -8.63 12.26 -20.59
N GLY A 102 -8.89 11.27 -21.46
CA GLY A 102 -10.14 11.12 -22.20
C GLY A 102 -9.90 11.13 -23.71
N PRO A 103 -10.93 11.35 -24.54
CA PRO A 103 -12.32 11.60 -24.16
C PRO A 103 -13.02 10.38 -23.55
N TYR A 104 -14.00 10.63 -22.70
CA TYR A 104 -14.90 9.64 -22.12
C TYR A 104 -16.34 9.98 -22.45
N ASP A 105 -17.14 8.95 -22.70
CA ASP A 105 -18.57 9.10 -22.96
C ASP A 105 -19.31 9.65 -21.73
N ALA A 106 -20.44 10.33 -21.94
CA ALA A 106 -21.31 10.82 -20.88
C ALA A 106 -21.79 9.70 -19.94
N GLU A 107 -22.03 8.50 -20.47
CA GLU A 107 -22.47 7.31 -19.71
C GLU A 107 -21.29 6.49 -19.15
N PHE A 108 -20.06 6.98 -19.27
CA PHE A 108 -18.88 6.25 -18.83
C PHE A 108 -18.85 6.11 -17.30
N GLU A 109 -18.93 4.87 -16.80
CA GLU A 109 -18.72 4.56 -15.38
C GLU A 109 -17.39 3.85 -15.14
N TYR A 110 -16.71 4.24 -14.08
CA TYR A 110 -15.45 3.63 -13.70
C TYR A 110 -15.22 3.73 -12.21
N GLN A 111 -14.71 2.64 -11.64
CA GLN A 111 -14.21 2.65 -10.29
C GLN A 111 -12.87 1.92 -10.28
N GLN A 112 -11.80 2.64 -10.00
CA GLN A 112 -10.50 2.03 -9.80
C GLN A 112 -10.60 1.06 -8.62
N ILE A 113 -10.39 -0.23 -8.90
CA ILE A 113 -10.32 -1.25 -7.85
C ILE A 113 -9.20 -0.83 -6.90
N LYS A 114 -9.52 -0.67 -5.60
CA LYS A 114 -8.55 -0.39 -4.53
C LYS A 114 -7.59 -1.57 -4.34
N GLY A 115 -6.67 -1.76 -5.28
CA GLY A 115 -5.38 -2.37 -5.00
C GLY A 115 -4.52 -1.31 -4.33
N ARG A 116 -3.73 -1.70 -3.32
CA ARG A 116 -2.75 -0.80 -2.70
C ARG A 116 -1.78 -0.33 -3.79
N GLN A 117 -2.01 0.85 -4.35
CA GLN A 117 -1.04 1.55 -5.18
C GLN A 117 0.11 1.89 -4.22
N ILE A 118 1.14 1.06 -4.21
CA ILE A 118 2.41 1.42 -3.57
C ILE A 118 2.92 2.57 -4.43
N GLY A 119 2.60 3.80 -4.00
CA GLY A 119 2.99 5.00 -4.70
C GLY A 119 4.47 4.92 -5.03
N ASN A 120 4.81 5.35 -6.25
CA ASN A 120 6.17 5.47 -6.78
C ASN A 120 6.95 6.55 -6.00
N SER A 121 7.01 6.43 -4.68
CA SER A 121 8.01 7.07 -3.86
C SER A 121 9.37 6.56 -4.34
N VAL A 122 10.32 7.47 -4.53
CA VAL A 122 11.72 7.13 -4.82
C VAL A 122 12.20 6.17 -3.72
N GLY A 123 12.23 4.87 -4.05
CA GLY A 123 12.47 3.79 -3.07
C GLY A 123 11.47 2.62 -3.11
N SER A 124 10.33 2.72 -3.83
CA SER A 124 9.32 1.64 -3.89
C SER A 124 9.85 0.33 -4.49
N SER A 125 10.82 0.40 -5.41
CA SER A 125 11.52 -0.75 -5.99
C SER A 125 12.38 -1.53 -4.97
N LEU A 126 12.77 -0.90 -3.85
CA LEU A 126 13.54 -1.58 -2.79
C LEU A 126 12.65 -2.39 -1.83
N PHE A 127 11.33 -2.13 -1.83
CA PHE A 127 10.40 -2.70 -0.84
C PHE A 127 9.31 -3.57 -1.46
N SER A 128 9.09 -3.54 -2.78
CA SER A 128 8.06 -4.37 -3.43
C SER A 128 8.35 -5.87 -3.32
N GLY A 129 9.62 -6.29 -3.40
CA GLY A 129 10.01 -7.70 -3.25
C GLY A 129 10.13 -8.21 -1.81
N ALA A 130 10.29 -7.31 -0.82
CA ALA A 130 10.57 -7.70 0.57
C ALA A 130 9.30 -7.96 1.41
N PHE A 131 8.17 -7.35 1.04
CA PHE A 131 6.93 -7.42 1.81
C PHE A 131 5.82 -8.26 1.16
N ASP A 132 5.93 -8.58 -0.13
CA ASP A 132 4.85 -9.31 -0.84
C ASP A 132 4.75 -10.79 -0.41
N ALA A 133 5.89 -11.41 -0.09
CA ALA A 133 5.92 -12.83 0.26
C ALA A 133 5.46 -13.17 1.70
N ASN A 134 5.15 -12.18 2.56
CA ASN A 134 4.88 -12.43 3.99
C ASN A 134 3.74 -11.62 4.62
N LEU A 135 2.98 -10.84 3.84
CA LEU A 135 1.87 -10.04 4.39
C LEU A 135 0.50 -10.74 4.33
N GLY A 136 0.37 -11.87 3.61
CA GLY A 136 -0.86 -12.67 3.61
C GLY A 136 -1.11 -13.41 4.93
N ASP A 137 -0.05 -13.64 5.72
CA ASP A 137 -0.10 -14.38 6.99
C ASP A 137 -0.11 -13.48 8.23
N PHE A 138 0.01 -12.16 8.06
CA PHE A 138 -0.03 -11.21 9.18
C PHE A 138 -1.49 -11.02 9.64
N GLY A 139 -1.91 -11.88 10.57
CA GLY A 139 -3.27 -11.91 11.14
C GLY A 139 -3.90 -13.30 11.21
N ASN A 140 -3.28 -14.32 10.59
CA ASN A 140 -3.75 -15.71 10.56
C ASN A 140 -2.94 -16.65 11.48
N VAL A 141 -2.34 -16.13 12.55
CA VAL A 141 -1.76 -17.00 13.58
C VAL A 141 -2.89 -17.76 14.28
N GLN A 142 -3.10 -19.02 13.89
CA GLN A 142 -3.73 -19.99 14.77
C GLN A 142 -2.93 -20.01 16.06
N GLU A 143 -3.61 -19.78 17.19
CA GLU A 143 -3.02 -19.91 18.51
C GLU A 143 -2.26 -21.24 18.58
N ARG A 144 -0.95 -21.17 18.84
CA ARG A 144 -0.10 -22.36 18.97
C ARG A 144 -0.74 -23.28 20.00
N GLU A 145 -0.94 -24.54 19.62
CA GLU A 145 -1.47 -25.57 20.52
C GLU A 145 -0.77 -25.53 21.89
N LEU A 146 -1.56 -25.76 22.94
CA LEU A 146 -1.09 -25.80 24.31
C LEU A 146 0.03 -26.84 24.42
N ILE A 147 1.25 -26.42 24.77
CA ILE A 147 2.37 -27.34 24.95
C ILE A 147 2.04 -28.27 26.12
N ASP A 148 1.93 -29.58 25.86
CA ASP A 148 1.80 -30.57 26.91
C ASP A 148 3.11 -30.64 27.71
N ALA A 149 3.05 -30.18 28.96
CA ALA A 149 4.22 -30.16 29.85
C ALA A 149 4.77 -31.57 30.15
N SER A 150 4.01 -32.64 29.86
CA SER A 150 4.45 -34.03 30.02
C SER A 150 5.42 -34.50 28.92
N GLU A 151 5.46 -33.83 27.76
CA GLU A 151 6.38 -34.15 26.66
C GLU A 151 7.69 -33.33 26.70
N VAL A 152 7.82 -32.42 27.67
CA VAL A 152 9.01 -31.57 27.82
C VAL A 152 10.10 -32.32 28.59
N GLN A 153 11.14 -32.79 27.89
CA GLN A 153 12.30 -33.45 28.51
C GLN A 153 13.46 -32.48 28.69
N MET A 154 13.90 -32.31 29.94
CA MET A 154 15.08 -31.49 30.27
C MET A 154 16.37 -32.30 30.08
N SER A 155 17.28 -31.80 29.23
CA SER A 155 18.61 -32.40 29.05
C SER A 155 19.63 -31.74 29.99
N THR A 156 20.35 -32.54 30.77
CA THR A 156 21.42 -32.06 31.66
C THR A 156 22.79 -32.45 31.10
N PHE A 157 23.72 -31.50 31.06
CA PHE A 157 25.10 -31.71 30.63
C PHE A 157 26.05 -31.46 31.79
N TYR A 158 27.09 -32.30 31.91
CA TYR A 158 28.14 -32.12 32.90
C TYR A 158 29.48 -31.87 32.20
N GLY A 159 30.21 -30.85 32.66
CA GLY A 159 31.56 -30.53 32.21
C GLY A 159 32.56 -30.86 33.29
N GLU A 160 33.51 -31.74 33.00
CA GLU A 160 34.61 -32.07 33.91
C GLU A 160 35.94 -31.64 33.30
N ASN A 161 36.90 -31.25 34.15
CA ASN A 161 38.23 -30.87 33.72
C ASN A 161 39.06 -32.13 33.46
N ALA A 162 39.54 -32.30 32.23
CA ALA A 162 40.43 -33.38 31.84
C ALA A 162 41.89 -32.95 31.94
N GLU A 163 42.76 -33.89 32.32
CA GLU A 163 44.19 -33.65 32.51
C GLU A 163 44.85 -33.18 31.20
N GLY A 164 45.58 -32.06 31.27
CA GLY A 164 46.08 -31.33 30.09
C GLY A 164 45.35 -30.01 29.79
N GLY A 165 44.38 -29.59 30.62
CA GLY A 165 43.75 -28.27 30.54
C GLY A 165 42.59 -28.17 29.54
N THR A 166 42.01 -29.30 29.15
CA THR A 166 40.84 -29.34 28.26
C THR A 166 39.58 -29.71 29.07
N THR A 167 38.43 -29.12 28.74
CA THR A 167 37.15 -29.47 29.36
C THR A 167 36.46 -30.55 28.53
N ARG A 168 36.11 -31.67 29.15
CA ARG A 168 35.33 -32.72 28.49
C ARG A 168 33.86 -32.59 28.92
N ILE A 169 32.97 -32.42 27.96
CA ILE A 169 31.52 -32.36 28.18
C ILE A 169 30.94 -33.74 27.88
N SER A 170 30.26 -34.34 28.86
CA SER A 170 29.55 -35.61 28.68
C SER A 170 28.04 -35.36 28.83
N ALA A 171 27.25 -35.86 27.88
CA ALA A 171 25.80 -35.87 27.98
C ALA A 171 25.38 -36.89 29.04
N GLY A 172 24.60 -36.47 30.05
CA GLY A 172 24.05 -37.39 31.03
C GLY A 172 23.15 -38.43 30.35
N THR A 173 23.25 -39.70 30.75
CA THR A 173 22.40 -40.76 30.20
C THR A 173 20.95 -40.52 30.58
N PHE A 174 20.05 -40.59 29.60
CA PHE A 174 18.61 -40.53 29.80
C PHE A 174 18.18 -41.70 30.69
N ASN A 175 17.50 -41.39 31.80
CA ASN A 175 16.99 -42.29 32.83
C ASN A 175 18.02 -42.88 33.81
N THR A 176 18.43 -42.09 34.81
CA THR A 176 18.59 -42.63 36.17
C THR A 176 18.23 -41.53 37.17
N ILE A 177 17.13 -41.71 37.92
CA ILE A 177 16.90 -40.96 39.15
C ILE A 177 17.88 -41.57 40.14
N GLU A 178 19.07 -41.00 40.29
CA GLU A 178 19.92 -41.33 41.43
C GLU A 178 19.32 -40.64 42.66
N GLU A 179 18.73 -41.46 43.52
CA GLU A 179 18.22 -41.06 44.83
C GLU A 179 19.41 -40.55 45.66
N ASP A 180 19.45 -39.25 45.95
CA ASP A 180 20.49 -38.59 46.76
C ASP A 180 20.34 -39.03 48.23
N GLY A 181 20.81 -40.24 48.52
CA GLY A 181 20.89 -40.78 49.87
C GLY A 181 22.00 -40.07 50.66
N PRO A 182 21.81 -39.83 51.97
CA PRO A 182 22.74 -39.04 52.77
C PRO A 182 24.12 -39.69 52.80
N ARG A 183 25.12 -38.98 52.26
CA ARG A 183 26.51 -39.43 52.23
C ARG A 183 27.09 -39.47 53.65
N THR A 184 27.58 -40.64 54.08
CA THR A 184 28.36 -40.78 55.31
C THR A 184 29.81 -40.35 55.04
N PRO A 185 30.39 -39.43 55.85
CA PRO A 185 31.76 -38.99 55.66
C PRO A 185 32.75 -40.07 56.15
N PRO A 186 33.91 -40.23 55.47
CA PRO A 186 34.96 -41.10 55.96
C PRO A 186 35.88 -40.28 56.85
N TRP A 187 35.72 -40.42 58.18
CA TRP A 187 36.59 -39.91 59.26
C TRP A 187 37.14 -38.47 59.15
#